data_AF-A0A077B7R1-F1
#
_entry.id   AF-A0A077B7R1-F1
#
_cell.length_a   1.000
_cell.length_b   1.000
_cell.length_c   1.000
_cell.angle_alpha   90.00
_cell.angle_beta   90.00
_cell.angle_gamma   90.00
#
_symmetry.space_group_name_H-M   'P 1'
#
loop_
_entity.id
_entity.type
_entity.pdbx_description
1 polymer ?
#
loop_
_entity_poly.entity_id
_entity_poly.type
_entity_poly.pdbx_seq_one_letter_code
_entity_poly.pdbx_strand_id
1 'polypeptide(L)'
;GIPYHSIETLIVDSLDYGHLTTSEAFSYMVWLGATYGKLTGDWSYFIDAWDKTEQYIIPDPQKDQPGIEAYSPKIPSQYAPEANSISGYPVAVSESAPTGIDPISDHLASVYSSKALYQMHWLLDVDNWYGFGNHGGGTSRYSYINTYRRGPEESVWETIPHPAWEDFKWGDVNKSGFLSLFSSSTQPAKQWRYTSSPDADARQIQATYWAYLWSKEQGVHKELKPYFEKAAKMGDYLRYSLFDKYFRPIGVQNGSNFGKGY
;
A
#
# COMPACT_ATOMS: atom_id res chain seq x y z
N GLY A 1 -14.85 6.29 12.44
CA GLY A 1 -15.65 5.77 11.31
C GLY A 1 -14.83 4.94 10.34
N ILE A 2 -13.56 4.68 10.65
CA ILE A 2 -12.70 3.72 9.96
C ILE A 2 -12.80 2.40 10.71
N PRO A 3 -12.87 1.24 10.02
CA PRO A 3 -12.89 -0.04 10.70
C PRO A 3 -11.56 -0.25 11.40
N TYR A 4 -11.58 -0.72 12.64
CA TYR A 4 -10.40 -1.33 13.25
C TYR A 4 -10.24 -2.77 12.71
N HIS A 5 -9.09 -3.39 12.95
CA HIS A 5 -8.91 -4.83 12.76
C HIS A 5 -9.85 -5.63 13.65
N SER A 6 -9.95 -5.24 14.92
CA SER A 6 -10.86 -5.85 15.89
C SER A 6 -11.44 -4.82 16.86
N ILE A 7 -12.53 -5.20 17.52
CA ILE A 7 -13.10 -4.40 18.63
C ILE A 7 -12.13 -4.44 19.83
N GLU A 8 -11.55 -5.60 20.09
CA GLU A 8 -10.57 -5.82 21.15
C GLU A 8 -9.20 -5.27 20.75
N THR A 9 -8.52 -4.57 21.66
CA THR A 9 -7.21 -3.96 21.40
C THR A 9 -6.05 -4.93 21.52
N LEU A 10 -6.14 -5.92 22.41
CA LEU A 10 -5.09 -6.90 22.67
C LEU A 10 -5.28 -8.11 21.74
N ILE A 11 -4.69 -8.01 20.56
CA ILE A 11 -4.59 -9.09 19.58
C ILE A 11 -3.27 -8.92 18.83
N VAL A 12 -2.58 -10.05 18.60
CA VAL A 12 -1.36 -10.10 17.80
C VAL A 12 -1.46 -11.30 16.86
N ASP A 13 -1.51 -11.03 15.57
CA ASP A 13 -1.66 -12.01 14.48
C ASP A 13 -0.83 -11.62 13.24
N SER A 14 -1.45 -11.05 12.20
CA SER A 14 -0.76 -10.31 11.13
C SER A 14 -0.46 -8.86 11.54
N LEU A 15 -1.19 -8.34 12.52
CA LEU A 15 -1.00 -7.04 13.16
C LEU A 15 -0.55 -7.24 14.60
N ASP A 16 0.04 -6.21 15.21
CA ASP A 16 0.53 -6.25 16.59
C ASP A 16 -0.35 -5.47 17.59
N TYR A 17 -1.46 -4.88 17.12
CA TYR A 17 -2.44 -4.16 17.92
C TYR A 17 -3.81 -4.07 17.23
N GLY A 18 -4.90 -4.31 17.96
CA GLY A 18 -6.24 -4.50 17.37
C GLY A 18 -6.91 -3.24 16.81
N HIS A 19 -6.51 -2.05 17.29
CA HIS A 19 -6.98 -0.78 16.73
C HIS A 19 -6.06 -0.23 15.62
N LEU A 20 -5.12 -1.04 15.14
CA LEU A 20 -4.64 -0.85 13.77
C LEU A 20 -5.77 -1.24 12.80
N THR A 21 -5.58 -0.94 11.52
CA THR A 21 -6.47 -1.41 10.46
C THR A 21 -5.70 -1.67 9.19
N THR A 22 -6.32 -2.41 8.27
CA THR A 22 -5.69 -2.86 7.05
C THR A 22 -6.50 -2.53 5.82
N SER A 23 -5.85 -2.51 4.66
CA SER A 23 -6.55 -2.50 3.37
C SER A 23 -7.52 -3.68 3.24
N GLU A 24 -7.24 -4.80 3.93
CA GLU A 24 -8.19 -5.91 4.08
C GLU A 24 -9.48 -5.48 4.78
N ALA A 25 -9.40 -4.85 5.96
CA ALA A 25 -10.57 -4.37 6.69
C ALA A 25 -11.39 -3.35 5.86
N PHE A 26 -10.72 -2.46 5.12
CA PHE A 26 -11.40 -1.55 4.18
C PHE A 26 -12.11 -2.31 3.05
N SER A 27 -11.46 -3.31 2.46
CA SER A 27 -12.06 -4.14 1.40
C SER A 27 -13.28 -4.92 1.88
N TYR A 28 -13.27 -5.40 3.13
CA TYR A 28 -14.45 -6.00 3.76
C TYR A 28 -15.54 -4.98 4.09
N MET A 29 -15.19 -3.76 4.49
CA MET A 29 -16.16 -2.69 4.72
C MET A 29 -16.93 -2.35 3.44
N VAL A 30 -16.25 -2.26 2.29
CA VAL A 30 -16.92 -2.07 0.99
C VAL A 30 -17.78 -3.27 0.60
N TRP A 31 -17.30 -4.50 0.84
CA TRP A 31 -18.10 -5.69 0.57
C TRP A 31 -19.36 -5.78 1.43
N LEU A 32 -19.26 -5.40 2.70
CA LEU A 32 -20.41 -5.30 3.60
C LEU A 32 -21.40 -4.24 3.10
N GLY A 33 -20.91 -3.05 2.71
CA GLY A 33 -21.74 -2.00 2.12
C GLY A 33 -22.44 -2.43 0.83
N ALA A 34 -21.73 -3.14 -0.06
CA ALA A 34 -22.31 -3.67 -1.29
C ALA A 34 -23.41 -4.71 -1.02
N THR A 35 -23.17 -5.60 -0.06
CA THR A 35 -24.14 -6.63 0.35
C THR A 35 -25.37 -6.00 0.97
N TYR A 36 -25.18 -4.97 1.82
CA TYR A 36 -26.28 -4.20 2.39
C TYR A 36 -27.12 -3.52 1.30
N GLY A 37 -26.48 -2.90 0.31
CA GLY A 37 -27.16 -2.31 -0.85
C GLY A 37 -27.99 -3.32 -1.63
N LYS A 38 -27.48 -4.55 -1.84
CA LYS A 38 -28.26 -5.62 -2.48
C LYS A 38 -29.50 -6.03 -1.68
N LEU A 39 -29.37 -6.14 -0.36
CA LEU A 39 -30.44 -6.65 0.50
C LEU A 39 -31.52 -5.60 0.79
N THR A 40 -31.17 -4.32 0.80
CA THR A 40 -32.04 -3.24 1.28
C THR A 40 -32.42 -2.22 0.21
N GLY A 41 -31.61 -2.10 -0.85
CA GLY A 41 -31.68 -1.00 -1.83
C GLY A 41 -31.00 0.29 -1.36
N ASP A 42 -30.48 0.35 -0.14
CA ASP A 42 -29.73 1.49 0.39
C ASP A 42 -28.23 1.33 0.14
N TRP A 43 -27.70 2.13 -0.79
CA TRP A 43 -26.30 2.12 -1.20
C TRP A 43 -25.42 3.13 -0.44
N SER A 44 -25.97 3.86 0.53
CA SER A 44 -25.22 4.88 1.28
C SER A 44 -23.99 4.32 2.00
N TYR A 45 -24.08 3.10 2.53
CA TYR A 45 -22.96 2.42 3.19
C TYR A 45 -21.85 1.99 2.21
N PHE A 46 -22.20 1.60 0.98
CA PHE A 46 -21.22 1.29 -0.05
C PHE A 46 -20.44 2.56 -0.47
N ILE A 47 -21.17 3.66 -0.65
CA ILE A 47 -20.63 4.98 -0.98
C ILE A 47 -19.68 5.46 0.12
N ASP A 48 -20.15 5.49 1.36
CA ASP A 48 -19.37 5.92 2.52
C ASP A 48 -18.12 5.05 2.73
N ALA A 49 -18.20 3.74 2.53
CA ALA A 49 -17.06 2.85 2.62
C ALA A 49 -15.98 3.12 1.55
N TRP A 50 -16.40 3.40 0.30
CA TRP A 50 -15.48 3.80 -0.76
C TRP A 50 -14.87 5.18 -0.53
N ASP A 51 -15.66 6.15 -0.08
CA ASP A 51 -15.17 7.50 0.20
C ASP A 51 -14.13 7.48 1.32
N LYS A 52 -14.35 6.67 2.36
CA LYS A 52 -13.34 6.42 3.40
C LYS A 52 -12.09 5.73 2.87
N THR A 53 -12.25 4.76 1.96
CA THR A 53 -11.10 4.07 1.34
C THR A 53 -10.19 5.09 0.66
N GLU A 54 -10.76 5.94 -0.19
CA GLU A 54 -10.00 6.96 -0.92
C GLU A 54 -9.44 8.05 0.00
N GLN A 55 -10.17 8.42 1.05
CA GLN A 55 -9.76 9.48 1.96
C GLN A 55 -8.60 9.08 2.89
N TYR A 56 -8.57 7.84 3.37
CA TYR A 56 -7.76 7.49 4.53
C TYR A 56 -6.65 6.47 4.27
N ILE A 57 -6.84 5.54 3.32
CA ILE A 57 -5.89 4.44 3.13
C ILE A 57 -5.22 4.43 1.76
N ILE A 58 -5.77 5.14 0.77
CA ILE A 58 -5.05 5.45 -0.47
C ILE A 58 -4.21 6.72 -0.22
N PRO A 59 -2.87 6.67 -0.30
CA PRO A 59 -2.04 7.84 -0.11
C PRO A 59 -2.38 8.96 -1.10
N ASP A 60 -2.63 10.17 -0.60
CA ASP A 60 -2.95 11.34 -1.41
C ASP A 60 -1.78 11.70 -2.35
N PRO A 61 -2.04 11.97 -3.65
CA PRO A 61 -1.00 12.29 -4.62
C PRO A 61 -0.07 13.44 -4.24
N GLN A 62 -0.58 14.47 -3.55
CA GLN A 62 0.20 15.67 -3.24
C GLN A 62 0.79 15.64 -1.84
N LYS A 63 0.02 15.18 -0.86
CA LYS A 63 0.42 15.20 0.55
C LYS A 63 1.31 14.01 0.88
N ASP A 64 0.85 12.82 0.53
CA ASP A 64 1.45 11.57 0.97
C ASP A 64 2.48 11.04 -0.05
N GLN A 65 2.34 11.37 -1.34
CA GLN A 65 3.24 10.94 -2.44
C GLN A 65 4.04 12.08 -3.14
N PRO A 66 4.58 13.09 -2.43
CA PRO A 66 5.22 14.22 -3.06
C PRO A 66 6.49 13.82 -3.82
N GLY A 67 6.68 14.38 -5.01
CA GLY A 67 7.86 14.13 -5.85
C GLY A 67 7.78 12.85 -6.69
N ILE A 68 6.66 12.12 -6.66
CA ILE A 68 6.45 10.91 -7.48
C ILE A 68 6.66 11.14 -8.98
N GLU A 69 6.47 12.37 -9.45
CA GLU A 69 6.72 12.76 -10.85
C GLU A 69 8.18 12.57 -11.29
N ALA A 70 9.13 12.57 -10.35
CA ALA A 70 10.55 12.29 -10.60
C ALA A 70 10.86 10.80 -10.85
N TYR A 71 9.89 9.90 -10.63
CA TYR A 71 10.06 8.47 -10.90
C TYR A 71 10.44 8.20 -12.36
N SER A 72 11.43 7.32 -12.56
CA SER A 72 11.92 6.91 -13.87
C SER A 72 11.61 5.43 -14.10
N PRO A 73 10.75 5.07 -15.07
CA PRO A 73 10.45 3.67 -15.36
C PRO A 73 11.67 2.89 -15.88
N LYS A 74 12.72 3.58 -16.37
CA LYS A 74 13.96 2.96 -16.83
C LYS A 74 14.84 2.43 -15.70
N ILE A 75 14.70 3.02 -14.50
CA ILE A 75 15.43 2.63 -13.29
C ILE A 75 14.42 2.66 -12.15
N PRO A 76 13.50 1.68 -12.09
CA PRO A 76 12.36 1.73 -11.19
C PRO A 76 12.76 1.62 -9.72
N SER A 77 13.89 0.96 -9.42
CA SER A 77 14.43 0.82 -8.08
C SER A 77 15.90 0.39 -8.13
N GLN A 78 16.56 0.35 -6.97
CA GLN A 78 17.86 -0.29 -6.78
C GLN A 78 17.67 -1.63 -6.07
N TYR A 79 18.39 -2.66 -6.50
CA TYR A 79 18.31 -3.99 -5.91
C TYR A 79 18.90 -4.03 -4.51
N ALA A 80 18.23 -4.72 -3.60
CA ALA A 80 18.80 -5.18 -2.34
C ALA A 80 18.39 -6.65 -2.15
N PRO A 81 19.32 -7.56 -1.78
CA PRO A 81 18.97 -8.94 -1.54
C PRO A 81 18.07 -9.05 -0.31
N GLU A 82 17.22 -10.07 -0.28
CA GLU A 82 16.59 -10.50 0.96
C GLU A 82 17.53 -11.43 1.73
N ALA A 83 17.45 -11.40 3.06
CA ALA A 83 18.13 -12.38 3.90
C ALA A 83 17.09 -13.32 4.52
N ASN A 84 17.44 -14.60 4.69
CA ASN A 84 16.52 -15.59 5.26
C ASN A 84 16.20 -15.31 6.74
N SER A 85 17.16 -14.74 7.48
CA SER A 85 17.01 -14.44 8.90
C SER A 85 17.15 -12.96 9.18
N ILE A 86 16.50 -12.52 10.26
CA ILE A 86 16.47 -11.13 10.72
C ILE A 86 17.88 -10.58 10.97
N SER A 87 18.81 -11.42 11.45
CA SER A 87 20.20 -11.03 11.69
C SER A 87 21.00 -10.72 10.42
N GLY A 88 20.45 -11.04 9.24
CA GLY A 88 21.04 -10.66 7.95
C GLY A 88 20.73 -9.22 7.53
N TYR A 89 19.93 -8.49 8.31
CA TYR A 89 19.61 -7.08 8.07
C TYR A 89 20.45 -6.15 8.96
N PRO A 90 20.75 -4.92 8.51
CA PRO A 90 20.35 -4.33 7.23
C PRO A 90 21.09 -4.93 6.03
N VAL A 91 20.39 -5.05 4.91
CA VAL A 91 20.96 -5.55 3.65
C VAL A 91 21.59 -4.41 2.84
N ALA A 92 22.67 -4.69 2.13
CA ALA A 92 23.34 -3.70 1.29
C ALA A 92 22.65 -3.56 -0.07
N VAL A 93 22.43 -2.31 -0.49
CA VAL A 93 21.96 -1.99 -1.84
C VAL A 93 23.07 -2.28 -2.84
N SER A 94 22.74 -2.93 -3.95
CA SER A 94 23.66 -3.21 -5.05
C SER A 94 23.37 -2.29 -6.23
N GLU A 95 24.24 -1.32 -6.47
CA GLU A 95 24.13 -0.40 -7.61
C GLU A 95 24.39 -1.08 -8.96
N SER A 96 25.09 -2.22 -8.98
CA SER A 96 25.47 -2.95 -10.19
C SER A 96 24.51 -4.09 -10.57
N ALA A 97 23.53 -4.38 -9.71
CA ALA A 97 22.62 -5.50 -9.95
C ALA A 97 21.58 -5.11 -11.01
N PRO A 98 21.25 -6.01 -11.95
CA PRO A 98 20.35 -5.70 -13.06
C PRO A 98 18.90 -5.57 -12.59
N THR A 99 18.34 -4.37 -12.76
CA THR A 99 16.91 -4.07 -12.63
C THR A 99 16.30 -3.88 -14.01
N GLY A 100 15.07 -4.34 -14.22
CA GLY A 100 14.36 -4.15 -15.47
C GLY A 100 13.73 -2.77 -15.63
N ILE A 101 12.97 -2.63 -16.71
CA ILE A 101 12.17 -1.45 -17.03
C ILE A 101 10.73 -1.71 -16.57
N ASP A 102 10.13 -0.73 -15.91
CA ASP A 102 8.69 -0.67 -15.66
C ASP A 102 7.95 -0.27 -16.95
N PRO A 103 7.14 -1.16 -17.55
CA PRO A 103 6.50 -0.89 -18.83
C PRO A 103 5.12 -0.23 -18.71
N ILE A 104 4.59 0.00 -17.50
CA ILE A 104 3.21 0.46 -17.31
C ILE A 104 3.09 1.87 -16.72
N SER A 105 4.10 2.37 -16.00
CA SER A 105 4.03 3.71 -15.37
C SER A 105 3.70 4.83 -16.36
N ASP A 106 4.38 4.92 -17.51
CA ASP A 106 4.14 6.02 -18.47
C ASP A 106 2.73 5.94 -19.09
N HIS A 107 2.22 4.73 -19.32
CA HIS A 107 0.85 4.54 -19.79
C HIS A 107 -0.17 4.98 -18.72
N LEU A 108 0.00 4.54 -17.46
CA LEU A 108 -0.85 4.94 -16.34
C LEU A 108 -0.85 6.47 -16.17
N ALA A 109 0.33 7.10 -16.24
CA ALA A 109 0.46 8.54 -16.14
C ALA A 109 -0.24 9.28 -17.29
N SER A 110 -0.20 8.72 -18.51
CA SER A 110 -0.95 9.29 -19.65
C SER A 110 -2.46 9.14 -19.48
N VAL A 111 -2.96 8.07 -18.88
CA VAL A 111 -4.39 7.83 -18.67
C VAL A 111 -4.94 8.69 -17.53
N TYR A 112 -4.19 8.83 -16.44
CA TYR A 112 -4.66 9.48 -15.21
C TYR A 112 -4.04 10.85 -14.94
N SER A 113 -3.22 11.37 -15.87
CA SER A 113 -2.54 12.67 -15.77
C SER A 113 -1.70 12.85 -14.49
N SER A 114 -1.16 11.77 -13.94
CA SER A 114 -0.27 11.77 -12.77
C SER A 114 0.48 10.45 -12.64
N LYS A 115 1.72 10.48 -12.13
CA LYS A 115 2.46 9.27 -11.74
C LYS A 115 2.09 8.73 -10.35
N ALA A 116 1.26 9.44 -9.58
CA ALA A 116 0.81 8.98 -8.28
C ALA A 116 0.06 7.64 -8.38
N LEU A 117 0.29 6.75 -7.42
CA LEU A 117 -0.32 5.43 -7.40
C LEU A 117 -1.69 5.50 -6.74
N TYR A 118 -2.67 4.83 -7.35
CA TYR A 118 -4.02 4.69 -6.79
C TYR A 118 -4.23 3.27 -6.26
N GLN A 119 -3.55 2.97 -5.15
CA GLN A 119 -3.61 1.70 -4.42
C GLN A 119 -3.70 1.97 -2.92
N MET A 120 -4.32 1.07 -2.17
CA MET A 120 -4.35 1.18 -0.72
C MET A 120 -2.96 0.90 -0.15
N HIS A 121 -2.49 1.71 0.79
CA HIS A 121 -1.47 1.25 1.72
C HIS A 121 -2.06 0.13 2.58
N TRP A 122 -1.26 -0.85 2.98
CA TRP A 122 -1.79 -2.02 3.66
C TRP A 122 -2.11 -1.81 5.14
N LEU A 123 -1.49 -0.85 5.84
CA LEU A 123 -1.57 -0.71 7.30
C LEU A 123 -1.71 0.74 7.76
N LEU A 124 -2.66 0.98 8.67
CA LEU A 124 -2.81 2.27 9.36
C LEU A 124 -2.87 2.07 10.88
N ASP A 125 -2.27 2.99 11.61
CA ASP A 125 -2.54 3.21 13.03
C ASP A 125 -3.68 4.23 13.18
N VAL A 126 -4.88 3.71 13.45
CA VAL A 126 -6.13 4.49 13.42
C VAL A 126 -6.15 5.52 14.55
N ASP A 127 -5.78 5.12 15.76
CA ASP A 127 -5.87 5.96 16.95
C ASP A 127 -4.56 6.70 17.27
N ASN A 128 -3.53 6.55 16.41
CA ASN A 128 -2.19 7.06 16.63
C ASN A 128 -1.58 6.51 17.94
N TRP A 129 -1.79 5.21 18.19
CA TRP A 129 -1.27 4.51 19.35
C TRP A 129 0.26 4.49 19.40
N TYR A 130 0.91 4.32 18.24
CA TYR A 130 2.38 4.41 18.11
C TYR A 130 2.90 5.85 18.20
N GLY A 131 2.05 6.85 17.96
CA GLY A 131 2.41 8.25 18.14
C GLY A 131 3.20 8.86 16.98
N PHE A 132 3.24 8.23 15.81
CA PHE A 132 3.94 8.78 14.63
C PHE A 132 3.15 9.88 13.92
N GLY A 133 1.82 9.79 13.91
CA GLY A 133 0.97 10.62 13.05
C GLY A 133 1.37 10.52 11.56
N ASN A 134 0.87 11.44 10.75
CA ASN A 134 1.23 11.55 9.34
C ASN A 134 2.25 12.67 9.16
N HIS A 135 3.13 12.51 8.16
CA HIS A 135 4.14 13.51 7.78
C HIS A 135 5.04 13.98 8.94
N GLY A 136 5.37 13.08 9.88
CA GLY A 136 6.17 13.42 11.06
C GLY A 136 5.43 14.24 12.11
N GLY A 137 4.11 14.44 12.00
CA GLY A 137 3.33 15.30 12.89
C GLY A 137 3.23 14.80 14.32
N GLY A 138 3.19 13.49 14.54
CA GLY A 138 3.13 12.85 15.86
C GLY A 138 1.75 12.84 16.53
N THR A 139 0.74 13.49 15.94
CA THR A 139 -0.55 13.75 16.61
C THR A 139 -1.78 13.36 15.79
N SER A 140 -1.68 13.26 14.47
CA SER A 140 -2.84 12.93 13.63
C SER A 140 -3.20 11.46 13.76
N ARG A 141 -4.50 11.18 13.83
CA ARG A 141 -5.06 9.83 13.63
C ARG A 141 -4.85 9.32 12.20
N TYR A 142 -5.07 8.02 12.00
CA TYR A 142 -4.92 7.32 10.72
C TYR A 142 -3.50 7.46 10.16
N SER A 143 -2.51 7.18 11.00
CA SER A 143 -1.09 7.27 10.66
C SER A 143 -0.71 6.12 9.71
N TYR A 144 -0.10 6.45 8.57
CA TYR A 144 0.50 5.45 7.69
C TYR A 144 1.76 4.87 8.35
N ILE A 145 1.75 3.58 8.64
CA ILE A 145 2.84 2.86 9.31
C ILE A 145 3.15 1.54 8.59
N ASN A 146 4.30 0.95 8.87
CA ASN A 146 4.65 -0.37 8.36
C ASN A 146 5.42 -1.17 9.43
N THR A 147 5.51 -2.47 9.25
CA THR A 147 6.16 -3.41 10.19
C THR A 147 7.15 -4.31 9.45
N TYR A 148 6.67 -5.27 8.64
CA TYR A 148 7.49 -6.29 7.98
C TYR A 148 8.47 -5.71 6.96
N ARG A 149 9.76 -5.90 7.18
CA ARG A 149 10.86 -5.46 6.30
C ARG A 149 12.09 -6.38 6.29
N ARG A 150 12.15 -7.42 7.13
CA ARG A 150 13.37 -8.22 7.39
C ARG A 150 13.25 -9.71 7.06
N GLY A 151 12.61 -10.01 5.93
CA GLY A 151 12.67 -11.33 5.31
C GLY A 151 11.72 -12.37 5.93
N PRO A 152 11.82 -13.64 5.50
CA PRO A 152 10.80 -14.66 5.75
C PRO A 152 10.75 -15.16 7.20
N GLU A 153 11.81 -14.99 7.99
CA GLU A 153 11.80 -15.33 9.42
C GLU A 153 11.30 -14.19 10.32
N GLU A 154 11.02 -12.99 9.80
CA GLU A 154 10.46 -11.91 10.61
C GLU A 154 8.96 -12.14 10.88
N SER A 155 8.64 -12.75 12.02
CA SER A 155 7.26 -12.87 12.49
C SER A 155 6.74 -11.54 13.02
N VAL A 156 5.42 -11.45 13.23
CA VAL A 156 4.75 -10.27 13.82
C VAL A 156 5.39 -9.81 15.13
N TRP A 157 5.88 -10.77 15.93
CA TRP A 157 6.49 -10.55 17.24
C TRP A 157 7.90 -9.93 17.17
N GLU A 158 8.51 -9.96 16.00
CA GLU A 158 9.90 -9.58 15.82
C GLU A 158 10.04 -8.26 15.09
N THR A 159 8.95 -7.72 14.52
CA THR A 159 8.97 -6.47 13.75
C THR A 159 9.30 -5.24 14.61
N ILE A 160 9.68 -4.16 13.92
CA ILE A 160 9.83 -2.83 14.53
C ILE A 160 8.88 -1.89 13.78
N PRO A 161 7.71 -1.56 14.37
CA PRO A 161 6.76 -0.63 13.77
C PRO A 161 7.41 0.73 13.49
N HIS A 162 7.21 1.25 12.28
CA HIS A 162 7.85 2.47 11.79
C HIS A 162 6.92 3.27 10.87
N PRO A 163 7.05 4.60 10.79
CA PRO A 163 6.19 5.42 9.95
C PRO A 163 6.49 5.21 8.46
N ALA A 164 5.46 5.25 7.62
CA ALA A 164 5.59 5.28 6.16
C ALA A 164 6.32 6.54 5.68
N TRP A 165 6.16 7.65 6.41
CA TRP A 165 6.89 8.90 6.23
C TRP A 165 8.09 8.97 7.18
N GLU A 166 9.29 8.87 6.63
CA GLU A 166 10.55 8.90 7.38
C GLU A 166 11.22 10.27 7.25
N ASP A 167 11.19 11.04 8.34
CA ASP A 167 11.81 12.35 8.45
C ASP A 167 12.91 12.43 9.54
N PHE A 168 13.29 11.27 10.08
CA PHE A 168 14.26 11.03 11.16
C PHE A 168 13.85 11.58 12.53
N LYS A 169 12.55 11.80 12.76
CA LYS A 169 12.05 12.27 14.06
C LYS A 169 12.07 11.19 15.15
N TRP A 170 11.91 9.92 14.78
CA TRP A 170 11.97 8.76 15.68
C TRP A 170 13.02 7.75 15.21
N GLY A 171 13.25 6.67 15.96
CA GLY A 171 14.31 5.70 15.67
C GLY A 171 15.70 6.27 15.97
N ASP A 172 16.66 6.12 15.05
CA ASP A 172 17.95 6.80 15.12
C ASP A 172 17.80 8.29 14.72
N VAL A 173 17.38 9.06 15.73
CA VAL A 173 16.94 10.46 15.62
C VAL A 173 17.99 11.33 14.94
N ASN A 174 17.52 12.16 13.99
CA ASN A 174 18.31 13.11 13.19
C ASN A 174 19.44 12.49 12.35
N LYS A 175 19.47 11.16 12.19
CA LYS A 175 20.49 10.47 11.39
C LYS A 175 19.89 9.60 10.30
N SER A 176 19.18 8.55 10.69
CA SER A 176 18.68 7.53 9.75
C SER A 176 17.25 7.09 10.01
N GLY A 177 16.66 7.54 11.12
CA GLY A 177 15.35 7.09 11.55
C GLY A 177 15.33 5.58 11.75
N PHE A 178 14.41 4.89 11.08
CA PHE A 178 14.35 3.43 11.06
C PHE A 178 15.08 2.81 9.87
N LEU A 179 15.57 3.59 8.90
CA LEU A 179 16.09 3.07 7.63
C LEU A 179 17.29 2.13 7.80
N SER A 180 18.17 2.46 8.75
CA SER A 180 19.39 1.70 9.03
C SER A 180 19.12 0.31 9.62
N LEU A 181 17.89 0.02 10.05
CA LEU A 181 17.48 -1.32 10.46
C LEU A 181 17.23 -2.24 9.26
N PHE A 182 16.94 -1.67 8.09
CA PHE A 182 16.47 -2.41 6.92
C PHE A 182 17.46 -2.40 5.77
N SER A 183 18.12 -1.27 5.51
CA SER A 183 19.03 -1.11 4.39
C SER A 183 20.25 -0.30 4.79
N SER A 184 21.44 -0.76 4.39
CA SER A 184 22.69 -0.06 4.61
C SER A 184 23.00 0.81 3.38
N SER A 185 22.31 1.95 3.24
CA SER A 185 22.70 2.96 2.25
C SER A 185 23.89 3.77 2.76
N THR A 186 24.73 4.25 1.85
CA THR A 186 25.88 5.10 2.20
C THR A 186 25.45 6.42 2.82
N GLN A 187 24.29 6.96 2.43
CA GLN A 187 23.63 8.08 3.11
C GLN A 187 22.10 7.89 3.13
N PRO A 188 21.47 7.82 4.31
CA PRO A 188 20.02 7.79 4.43
C PRO A 188 19.43 9.16 4.05
N ALA A 189 18.29 9.15 3.36
CA ALA A 189 17.54 10.35 3.01
C ALA A 189 16.12 10.29 3.58
N LYS A 190 15.58 11.46 3.97
CA LYS A 190 14.17 11.59 4.32
C LYS A 190 13.32 11.19 3.12
N GLN A 191 12.32 10.34 3.35
CA GLN A 191 11.59 9.69 2.27
C GLN A 191 10.22 9.20 2.74
N TRP A 192 9.36 8.84 1.80
CA TRP A 192 8.12 8.14 2.06
C TRP A 192 8.12 6.81 1.31
N ARG A 193 7.43 5.80 1.85
CA ARG A 193 7.19 4.53 1.17
C ARG A 193 5.89 3.89 1.65
N TYR A 194 5.10 3.43 0.70
CA TYR A 194 3.87 2.67 0.96
C TYR A 194 4.00 1.28 0.34
N THR A 195 3.32 0.32 0.94
CA THR A 195 3.20 -1.06 0.46
C THR A 195 1.73 -1.39 0.31
N SER A 196 1.32 -1.90 -0.84
CA SER A 196 -0.04 -2.37 -1.08
C SER A 196 -0.16 -3.85 -0.74
N SER A 197 -1.39 -4.28 -0.44
CA SER A 197 -1.75 -5.69 -0.32
C SER A 197 -2.65 -6.06 -1.50
N PRO A 198 -2.11 -6.70 -2.56
CA PRO A 198 -2.84 -6.93 -3.81
C PRO A 198 -4.15 -7.70 -3.65
N ASP A 199 -4.24 -8.59 -2.65
CA ASP A 199 -5.46 -9.34 -2.35
C ASP A 199 -6.59 -8.41 -1.88
N ALA A 200 -6.29 -7.36 -1.11
CA ALA A 200 -7.26 -6.39 -0.61
C ALA A 200 -7.76 -5.46 -1.72
N ASP A 201 -6.85 -4.94 -2.55
CA ASP A 201 -7.23 -4.18 -3.75
C ASP A 201 -8.10 -5.05 -4.69
N ALA A 202 -7.75 -6.32 -4.89
CA ALA A 202 -8.55 -7.26 -5.67
C ALA A 202 -9.93 -7.52 -5.04
N ARG A 203 -10.00 -7.70 -3.71
CA ARG A 203 -11.26 -7.91 -2.96
C ARG A 203 -12.16 -6.67 -3.05
N GLN A 204 -11.60 -5.48 -2.97
CA GLN A 204 -12.30 -4.20 -3.17
C GLN A 204 -12.93 -4.12 -4.58
N ILE A 205 -12.18 -4.49 -5.62
CA ILE A 205 -12.66 -4.55 -7.00
C ILE A 205 -13.77 -5.61 -7.13
N GLN A 206 -13.59 -6.79 -6.54
CA GLN A 206 -14.57 -7.87 -6.56
C GLN A 206 -15.90 -7.47 -5.88
N ALA A 207 -15.83 -6.84 -4.70
CA ALA A 207 -17.00 -6.31 -4.01
C ALA A 207 -17.74 -5.28 -4.87
N THR A 208 -16.99 -4.43 -5.57
CA THR A 208 -17.56 -3.38 -6.44
C THR A 208 -18.17 -3.95 -7.72
N TYR A 209 -17.63 -5.04 -8.26
CA TYR A 209 -18.25 -5.79 -9.35
C TYR A 209 -19.63 -6.31 -8.94
N TRP A 210 -19.77 -6.87 -7.75
CA TRP A 210 -21.08 -7.31 -7.24
C TRP A 210 -22.02 -6.13 -7.01
N ALA A 211 -21.54 -5.03 -6.44
CA ALA A 211 -22.31 -3.80 -6.32
C ALA A 211 -22.84 -3.30 -7.68
N TYR A 212 -22.04 -3.38 -8.75
CA TYR A 212 -22.48 -3.06 -10.10
C TYR A 212 -23.64 -3.96 -10.57
N LEU A 213 -23.51 -5.28 -10.44
CA LEU A 213 -24.57 -6.20 -10.87
C LEU A 213 -25.87 -5.98 -10.08
N TRP A 214 -25.76 -5.88 -8.77
CA TRP A 214 -26.90 -5.74 -7.86
C TRP A 214 -27.60 -4.38 -7.98
N SER A 215 -26.85 -3.29 -8.10
CA SER A 215 -27.44 -1.96 -8.35
C SER A 215 -28.07 -1.85 -9.73
N LYS A 216 -27.60 -2.64 -10.71
CA LYS A 216 -28.20 -2.72 -12.04
C LYS A 216 -29.54 -3.45 -12.02
N GLU A 217 -29.66 -4.54 -11.27
CA GLU A 217 -30.93 -5.24 -11.00
C GLU A 217 -31.96 -4.30 -10.37
N GLN A 218 -31.51 -3.40 -9.50
CA GLN A 218 -32.36 -2.41 -8.82
C GLN A 218 -32.58 -1.11 -9.63
N GLY A 219 -31.95 -0.97 -10.79
CA GLY A 219 -32.10 0.21 -11.65
C GLY A 219 -31.31 1.46 -11.23
N VAL A 220 -30.49 1.40 -10.17
CA VAL A 220 -29.79 2.56 -9.57
C VAL A 220 -28.28 2.66 -9.91
N HIS A 221 -27.73 1.70 -10.66
CA HIS A 221 -26.29 1.65 -11.01
C HIS A 221 -25.70 2.94 -11.60
N LYS A 222 -26.50 3.79 -12.28
CA LYS A 222 -26.00 5.04 -12.84
C LYS A 222 -25.51 6.02 -11.77
N GLU A 223 -26.12 5.99 -10.59
CA GLU A 223 -25.74 6.84 -9.45
C GLU A 223 -24.40 6.39 -8.84
N LEU A 224 -24.07 5.10 -8.97
CA LEU A 224 -22.85 4.50 -8.43
C LEU A 224 -21.69 4.45 -9.44
N LYS A 225 -21.89 4.95 -10.67
CA LYS A 225 -20.88 4.95 -11.74
C LYS A 225 -19.50 5.46 -11.30
N PRO A 226 -19.37 6.56 -10.51
CA PRO A 226 -18.06 7.02 -10.06
C PRO A 226 -17.27 5.96 -9.28
N TYR A 227 -17.94 5.13 -8.49
CA TYR A 227 -17.29 4.08 -7.68
C TYR A 227 -16.83 2.90 -8.54
N PHE A 228 -17.54 2.60 -9.62
CA PHE A 228 -17.10 1.59 -10.60
C PHE A 228 -15.85 2.07 -11.37
N GLU A 229 -15.78 3.36 -11.68
CA GLU A 229 -14.60 3.98 -12.29
C GLU A 229 -13.40 3.99 -11.32
N LYS A 230 -13.62 4.25 -10.02
CA LYS A 230 -12.60 4.10 -8.98
C LYS A 230 -12.07 2.67 -8.88
N ALA A 231 -12.95 1.67 -8.89
CA ALA A 231 -12.53 0.26 -8.90
C ALA A 231 -11.76 -0.12 -10.18
N ALA A 232 -12.19 0.35 -11.34
CA ALA A 232 -11.46 0.14 -12.59
C ALA A 232 -10.06 0.79 -12.56
N LYS A 233 -9.96 2.01 -12.02
CA LYS A 233 -8.67 2.68 -11.80
C LYS A 233 -7.77 1.88 -10.86
N MET A 234 -8.29 1.44 -9.71
CA MET A 234 -7.55 0.58 -8.79
C MET A 234 -7.05 -0.70 -9.48
N GLY A 235 -7.88 -1.31 -10.33
CA GLY A 235 -7.50 -2.48 -11.14
C GLY A 235 -6.37 -2.20 -12.14
N ASP A 236 -6.30 -0.99 -12.69
CA ASP A 236 -5.24 -0.60 -13.61
C ASP A 236 -3.87 -0.49 -12.89
N TYR A 237 -3.85 0.06 -11.67
CA TYR A 237 -2.64 0.08 -10.83
C TYR A 237 -2.33 -1.28 -10.21
N LEU A 238 -3.33 -2.12 -9.92
CA LEU A 238 -3.13 -3.48 -9.40
C LEU A 238 -2.26 -4.35 -10.33
N ARG A 239 -2.13 -3.98 -11.61
CA ARG A 239 -1.20 -4.62 -12.55
C ARG A 239 0.24 -4.63 -12.05
N TYR A 240 0.68 -3.70 -11.20
CA TYR A 240 2.01 -3.76 -10.57
C TYR A 240 2.27 -5.07 -9.82
N SER A 241 1.23 -5.73 -9.29
CA SER A 241 1.35 -7.05 -8.63
C SER A 241 1.73 -8.20 -9.57
N LEU A 242 1.68 -7.98 -10.90
CA LEU A 242 1.98 -8.98 -11.92
C LEU A 242 3.45 -8.95 -12.38
N PHE A 243 4.27 -8.09 -11.76
CA PHE A 243 5.67 -7.89 -12.10
C PHE A 243 6.59 -8.53 -11.05
N ASP A 244 7.73 -9.02 -11.51
CA ASP A 244 8.86 -9.32 -10.62
C ASP A 244 9.26 -8.06 -9.83
N LYS A 245 9.65 -8.23 -8.56
CA LYS A 245 9.99 -7.15 -7.61
C LYS A 245 10.96 -6.10 -8.19
N TYR A 246 11.87 -6.54 -9.06
CA TYR A 246 12.88 -5.71 -9.72
C TYR A 246 12.73 -5.73 -11.26
N PHE A 247 11.55 -6.05 -11.77
CA PHE A 247 11.22 -6.15 -13.19
C PHE A 247 12.16 -7.10 -13.96
N ARG A 248 12.68 -8.13 -13.30
CA ARG A 248 13.58 -9.09 -13.92
C ARG A 248 12.79 -10.10 -14.77
N PRO A 249 13.41 -10.69 -15.82
CA PRO A 249 12.73 -11.69 -16.63
C PRO A 249 12.26 -12.87 -15.78
N ILE A 250 11.04 -13.36 -16.03
CA ILE A 250 10.53 -14.54 -15.35
C ILE A 250 11.43 -15.74 -15.63
N GLY A 251 11.82 -16.47 -14.59
CA GLY A 251 12.75 -17.60 -14.69
C GLY A 251 14.23 -17.22 -14.83
N VAL A 252 14.62 -15.96 -14.57
CA VAL A 252 16.02 -15.51 -14.67
C VAL A 252 16.98 -16.21 -13.70
N GLN A 253 16.47 -16.85 -12.63
CA GLN A 253 17.28 -17.46 -11.57
C GLN A 253 18.33 -16.47 -11.05
N ASN A 254 19.62 -16.79 -11.17
CA ASN A 254 20.75 -15.94 -10.82
C ASN A 254 21.44 -15.28 -12.02
N GLY A 255 20.86 -15.36 -13.24
CA GLY A 255 21.41 -14.74 -14.44
C GLY A 255 21.45 -13.20 -14.32
N SER A 256 22.14 -12.50 -15.23
CA SER A 256 22.30 -11.04 -15.17
C SER A 256 21.35 -10.28 -16.11
N ASN A 257 20.34 -10.95 -16.65
CA ASN A 257 19.39 -10.32 -17.57
C ASN A 257 18.48 -9.32 -16.84
N PHE A 258 18.08 -8.28 -17.57
CA PHE A 258 17.13 -7.26 -17.14
C PHE A 258 15.87 -7.31 -18.02
N GLY A 259 14.70 -7.04 -17.44
CA GLY A 259 13.44 -7.01 -18.18
C GLY A 259 13.31 -5.76 -19.05
N LYS A 260 12.60 -5.90 -20.18
CA LYS A 260 12.39 -4.83 -21.17
C LYS A 260 10.91 -4.50 -21.41
N GLY A 261 10.03 -5.01 -20.54
CA GLY A 261 8.59 -5.10 -20.78
C GLY A 261 8.12 -6.55 -20.89
N TYR A 262 6.84 -6.72 -21.24
CA TYR A 262 6.15 -8.00 -21.47
C TYR A 262 5.85 -8.17 -22.94
#